data_AF-A0A7W0GCA7-F1
#
_entry.id   AF-A0A7W0GCA7-F1
#
_cell.length_a   1.000
_cell.length_b   1.000
_cell.length_c   1.000
_cell.angle_alpha   90.00
_cell.angle_beta   90.00
_cell.angle_gamma   90.00
#
_symmetry.space_group_name_H-M   'P 1'
#
loop_
_entity.id
_entity.type
_entity.pdbx_description
1 polymer ?
#
loop_
_entity_poly.entity_id
_entity_poly.type
_entity_poly.pdbx_seq_one_letter_code
_entity_poly.pdbx_strand_id
1 'polypeptide(L)'
;TAYTSSMPFCIALAVREMRMTPAEAVWAATAGGARALRRDDIGVIRVGARADLVALDAPTPVHLAYRPGVPLIAATWKEGQPLTV
;
A
#
# COMPACT_ATOMS: atom_id res chain seq x y z
N THR A 1 3.67 12.14 -14.35
CA THR A 1 3.80 12.41 -12.90
C THR A 1 2.41 12.69 -12.36
N ALA A 2 2.09 12.22 -11.16
CA ALA A 2 0.78 12.44 -10.53
C ALA A 2 0.93 13.43 -9.38
N TYR A 3 0.07 14.46 -9.31
CA TYR A 3 0.08 15.46 -8.23
C TYR A 3 -0.89 15.04 -7.11
N THR A 4 -0.64 13.87 -6.53
CA THR A 4 -1.42 13.31 -5.42
C THR A 4 -0.49 12.72 -4.37
N SER A 5 -0.83 12.92 -3.10
CA SER A 5 -0.17 12.31 -1.95
C SER A 5 -0.94 11.10 -1.39
N SER A 6 -2.06 10.70 -2.02
CA SER A 6 -2.91 9.62 -1.54
C SER A 6 -2.67 8.31 -2.30
N MET A 7 -2.04 7.35 -1.65
CA MET A 7 -1.87 6.00 -2.21
C MET A 7 -3.18 5.21 -2.35
N PRO A 8 -4.14 5.24 -1.41
CA PRO A 8 -5.46 4.63 -1.62
C PRO A 8 -6.16 5.15 -2.88
N PHE A 9 -6.04 6.45 -3.17
CA PHE A 9 -6.55 7.02 -4.41
C PHE A 9 -5.85 6.48 -5.66
N CYS A 10 -4.53 6.34 -5.65
CA CYS A 10 -3.79 5.69 -6.74
C CYS A 10 -4.25 4.23 -6.97
N ILE A 11 -4.48 3.47 -5.89
CA ILE A 11 -5.00 2.11 -5.94
C ILE A 11 -6.41 2.09 -6.56
N ALA A 12 -7.30 3.00 -6.15
CA ALA A 12 -8.64 3.10 -6.70
C ALA A 12 -8.64 3.39 -8.21
N LEU A 13 -7.75 4.27 -8.68
CA LEU A 13 -7.58 4.53 -10.11
C LEU A 13 -7.01 3.33 -10.87
N ALA A 14 -6.04 2.61 -10.31
CA ALA A 14 -5.51 1.40 -10.93
C ALA A 14 -6.61 0.34 -11.12
N VAL A 15 -7.48 0.16 -10.14
CA VAL A 15 -8.62 -0.74 -10.24
C VAL A 15 -9.65 -0.24 -11.27
N ARG A 16 -10.07 1.02 -11.18
CA ARG A 16 -11.17 1.57 -11.99
C ARG A 16 -10.77 1.85 -13.44
N GLU A 17 -9.63 2.48 -13.66
CA GLU A 17 -9.21 2.99 -14.98
C GLU A 17 -8.27 2.02 -15.70
N MET A 18 -7.43 1.30 -14.97
CA MET A 18 -6.47 0.35 -15.56
C MET A 18 -6.95 -1.10 -15.53
N ARG A 19 -8.16 -1.35 -15.01
CA ARG A 19 -8.81 -2.67 -14.94
C ARG A 19 -7.99 -3.72 -14.17
N MET A 20 -7.15 -3.27 -13.24
CA MET A 20 -6.50 -4.17 -12.31
C MET A 20 -7.52 -4.72 -11.30
N THR A 21 -7.32 -5.95 -10.84
CA THR A 21 -7.96 -6.43 -9.63
C THR A 21 -7.43 -5.67 -8.41
N PRO A 22 -8.18 -5.57 -7.30
CA PRO A 22 -7.67 -4.96 -6.07
C PRO A 22 -6.37 -5.62 -5.56
N ALA A 23 -6.23 -6.94 -5.74
CA ALA A 23 -5.03 -7.67 -5.36
C ALA A 23 -3.81 -7.25 -6.21
N GLU A 24 -3.97 -7.13 -7.53
CA GLU A 24 -2.90 -6.64 -8.42
C GLU A 24 -2.50 -5.21 -8.10
N ALA A 25 -3.47 -4.33 -7.83
CA ALA A 25 -3.19 -2.93 -7.49
C ALA A 25 -2.41 -2.81 -6.16
N VAL A 26 -2.79 -3.57 -5.14
CA VAL A 26 -2.07 -3.62 -3.85
C VAL A 26 -0.68 -4.22 -4.02
N TRP A 27 -0.54 -5.28 -4.82
CA TRP A 27 0.76 -5.85 -5.15
C TRP A 27 1.65 -4.82 -5.87
N ALA A 28 1.10 -4.09 -6.85
CA ALA A 28 1.82 -3.05 -7.57
C ALA A 28 2.28 -1.92 -6.63
N ALA A 29 1.45 -1.56 -5.65
CA ALA A 29 1.77 -0.55 -4.63
C ALA A 29 2.77 -1.04 -3.55
N THR A 30 3.12 -2.33 -3.54
CA THR A 30 4.02 -2.94 -2.53
C THR A 30 5.19 -3.65 -3.20
N ALA A 31 5.12 -4.98 -3.38
CA ALA A 31 6.18 -5.79 -3.95
C ALA A 31 6.53 -5.41 -5.40
N GLY A 32 5.53 -5.03 -6.20
CA GLY A 32 5.74 -4.53 -7.56
C GLY A 32 6.51 -3.22 -7.60
N GLY A 33 6.17 -2.27 -6.71
CA GLY A 33 6.90 -1.02 -6.54
C GLY A 33 8.34 -1.23 -6.05
N ALA A 34 8.53 -2.10 -5.07
CA ALA A 34 9.87 -2.50 -4.60
C ALA A 34 10.72 -3.08 -5.73
N ARG A 35 10.14 -3.99 -6.53
CA ARG A 35 10.79 -4.58 -7.71
C ARG A 35 11.16 -3.52 -8.74
N ALA A 36 10.29 -2.54 -9.02
CA ALA A 36 10.60 -1.44 -9.94
C ALA A 36 11.80 -0.60 -9.47
N LEU A 37 12.00 -0.49 -8.15
CA LEU A 37 13.15 0.16 -7.53
C LEU A 37 14.38 -0.74 -7.39
N ARG A 38 14.33 -1.99 -7.86
CA ARG A 38 15.36 -3.03 -7.67
C ARG A 38 15.69 -3.26 -6.20
N ARG A 39 14.65 -3.30 -5.36
CA ARG A 39 14.74 -3.59 -3.93
C ARG A 39 13.97 -4.87 -3.61
N ASP A 40 14.55 -5.69 -2.75
CA ASP A 40 14.01 -6.98 -2.31
C ASP A 40 13.80 -7.03 -0.78
N ASP A 41 14.17 -5.97 -0.06
CA ASP A 41 14.04 -5.80 1.38
C ASP A 41 12.82 -4.96 1.81
N ILE A 42 11.99 -4.48 0.88
CA ILE A 42 10.76 -3.70 1.13
C ILE A 42 9.58 -4.22 0.30
N GLY A 43 8.36 -3.83 0.66
CA GLY A 43 7.14 -4.22 -0.08
C GLY A 43 6.70 -5.67 0.16
N VAL A 44 7.34 -6.38 1.09
CA VAL A 44 7.05 -7.77 1.46
C VAL A 44 7.12 -7.95 2.98
N ILE A 45 6.27 -8.80 3.54
CA ILE A 45 6.30 -9.17 4.96
C ILE A 45 7.00 -10.54 5.08
N ARG A 46 8.29 -10.51 5.39
CA ARG A 46 9.12 -11.71 5.59
C ARG A 46 10.24 -11.42 6.58
N VAL A 47 10.77 -12.47 7.20
CA VAL A 47 12.00 -12.34 8.01
C VAL A 47 13.15 -11.80 7.16
N GLY A 48 13.88 -10.84 7.73
CA GLY A 48 15.01 -10.16 7.05
C GLY A 48 14.62 -9.02 6.10
N ALA A 49 13.34 -8.76 5.88
CA ALA A 49 12.89 -7.52 5.22
C ALA A 49 12.77 -6.37 6.24
N ARG A 50 12.78 -5.12 5.75
CA ARG A 50 12.53 -3.94 6.58
C ARG A 50 11.12 -4.00 7.17
N ALA A 51 11.01 -3.65 8.45
CA ALA A 51 9.74 -3.54 9.17
C ALA A 51 9.01 -2.21 8.86
N ASP A 52 8.73 -2.01 7.58
CA ASP A 52 7.93 -0.90 7.05
C ASP A 52 6.51 -1.43 6.79
N LEU A 53 5.58 -1.13 7.70
CA LEU A 53 4.26 -1.78 7.76
C LEU A 53 3.14 -0.76 7.90
N VAL A 54 1.97 -1.12 7.37
CA VAL A 54 0.72 -0.39 7.54
C VAL A 54 -0.34 -1.39 8.00
N ALA A 55 -0.97 -1.12 9.14
CA ALA A 55 -2.16 -1.85 9.59
C ALA A 55 -3.40 -1.11 9.11
N LEU A 56 -4.28 -1.83 8.42
CA LEU A 56 -5.55 -1.30 7.94
C LEU A 56 -6.63 -1.49 9.01
N ASP A 57 -7.41 -0.43 9.27
CA ASP A 57 -8.70 -0.52 9.97
C ASP A 57 -9.79 -0.94 8.97
N ALA A 58 -9.64 -2.14 8.42
CA ALA A 58 -10.55 -2.71 7.46
C ALA A 58 -10.47 -4.23 7.43
N PRO A 59 -11.57 -4.96 7.16
CA PRO A 59 -11.55 -6.42 7.09
C PRO A 59 -10.70 -6.98 5.94
N THR A 60 -10.53 -6.22 4.85
CA THR A 60 -9.84 -6.67 3.64
C THR A 60 -9.14 -5.51 2.93
N PRO A 61 -8.03 -5.76 2.20
CA PRO A 61 -7.32 -4.72 1.45
C PRO A 61 -8.14 -4.12 0.29
N VAL A 62 -9.23 -4.78 -0.11
CA VAL A 62 -10.20 -4.27 -1.10
C VAL A 62 -10.71 -2.88 -0.73
N HIS A 63 -10.82 -2.57 0.56
CA HIS A 63 -11.30 -1.26 1.03
C HIS A 63 -10.41 -0.10 0.57
N LEU A 64 -9.12 -0.32 0.30
CA LEU A 64 -8.23 0.70 -0.26
C LEU A 64 -8.72 1.22 -1.62
N ALA A 65 -9.28 0.34 -2.46
CA ALA A 65 -9.79 0.69 -3.78
C ALA A 65 -11.19 1.31 -3.75
N TYR A 66 -12.06 0.85 -2.85
CA TYR A 66 -13.48 1.25 -2.83
C TYR A 66 -13.82 2.32 -1.78
N ARG A 67 -12.89 2.67 -0.88
CA ARG A 67 -13.03 3.77 0.08
C ARG A 67 -11.78 4.68 0.12
N PRO A 68 -11.28 5.19 -1.02
CA PRO A 68 -9.99 5.88 -1.12
C PRO A 68 -9.86 7.21 -0.35
N GLY A 69 -10.96 7.77 0.15
CA GLY A 69 -10.97 9.00 0.95
C GLY A 69 -11.26 8.79 2.44
N VAL A 70 -11.38 7.55 2.90
CA VAL A 70 -11.69 7.21 4.30
C VAL A 70 -10.38 6.99 5.06
N PRO A 71 -10.26 7.41 6.33
CA PRO A 71 -9.10 7.09 7.16
C PRO A 71 -9.09 5.58 7.51
N LEU A 72 -8.50 4.78 6.63
CA LEU A 72 -8.42 3.32 6.76
C LEU A 72 -7.13 2.84 7.44
N ILE A 73 -6.25 3.73 7.89
CA ILE A 73 -4.96 3.37 8.48
C ILE A 73 -5.10 3.40 10.00
N ALA A 74 -4.98 2.23 10.63
CA ALA A 74 -5.01 2.09 12.09
C ALA A 74 -3.65 2.47 12.71
N ALA A 75 -2.57 2.04 12.08
CA ALA A 75 -1.20 2.28 12.55
C ALA A 75 -0.20 2.12 11.40
N THR A 76 0.94 2.80 11.53
CA THR A 76 2.05 2.71 10.58
C THR A 76 3.34 2.47 11.36
N TRP A 77 4.25 1.66 10.80
CA TRP A 77 5.59 1.44 11.31
C TRP A 77 6.61 1.72 10.22
N LYS A 78 7.73 2.31 10.60
CA LYS A 78 8.89 2.54 9.75
C LYS A 78 10.13 2.01 10.46
N GLU A 79 10.87 1.11 9.80
CA GLU A 79 12.05 0.47 10.38
C GLU A 79 11.80 -0.15 11.77
N GLY A 80 10.59 -0.68 11.97
CA GLY A 80 10.15 -1.30 13.23
C GLY A 80 9.71 -0.32 14.31
N GLN A 81 9.80 0.99 14.06
CA GLN A 81 9.31 2.02 14.99
C GLN A 81 7.89 2.47 14.61
N PRO A 82 6.96 2.54 15.57
CA PRO A 82 5.64 3.09 15.31
C PRO A 82 5.74 4.57 14.93
N LEU A 83 5.05 4.96 13.86
CA LEU A 83 4.88 6.36 13.48
C LEU A 83 3.62 6.90 14.16
N THR A 84 3.78 7.95 14.97
CA THR A 84 2.67 8.75 15.49
C THR A 84 2.27 9.73 14.39
N VAL A 85 1.03 9.61 13.89
CA VAL A 85 0.44 10.50 12.89
C VAL A 85 -0.42 11.55 13.56
#